data_AF-A0A7C4DK35-F1
#
_entry.id   AF-A0A7C4DK35-F1
#
_cell.length_a   1.000
_cell.length_b   1.000
_cell.length_c   1.000
_cell.angle_alpha   90.00
_cell.angle_beta   90.00
_cell.angle_gamma   90.00
#
_symmetry.space_group_name_H-M   'P 1'
#
loop_
_entity.id
_entity.type
_entity.pdbx_description
1 polymer ?
#
loop_
_entity_poly.entity_id
_entity_poly.type
_entity_poly.pdbx_seq_one_letter_code
_entity_poly.pdbx_strand_id
1 'polypeptide(L)'
;MGFSRKTVDLLAGLNKHRDLLLKSLGVPGLGFVIKRAMDQKGTVFTYIPVNKGIEVDGSVALPITIAERFIQEASHRVILSFCPCRRSMNCGNYDAGLGCLFLGEGAREINTPTVGKSVGVAEAIAHLHRAVNSGLVPVVGKVKFD
;
A
#
# COMPACT_ATOMS: atom_id res chain seq x y z
N MET A 1 -16.33 5.65 -18.33
CA MET A 1 -16.25 6.93 -19.07
C MET A 1 -16.02 8.04 -18.05
N GLY A 2 -14.77 8.46 -17.85
CA GLY A 2 -14.43 9.55 -16.92
C GLY A 2 -14.38 10.88 -17.66
N PHE A 3 -15.00 11.92 -17.09
CA PHE A 3 -14.90 13.27 -17.63
C PHE A 3 -13.46 13.78 -17.56
N SER A 4 -12.96 14.40 -18.63
CA SER A 4 -11.61 14.97 -18.68
C SER A 4 -11.48 16.09 -17.64
N ARG A 5 -10.29 16.24 -17.05
CA ARG A 5 -9.98 17.27 -16.04
C ARG A 5 -10.39 18.67 -16.49
N LYS A 6 -10.18 18.99 -17.78
CA LYS A 6 -10.63 20.27 -18.38
C LYS A 6 -12.15 20.43 -18.38
N THR A 7 -12.90 19.34 -18.60
CA THR A 7 -14.37 19.34 -18.59
C THR A 7 -14.90 19.51 -17.16
N VAL A 8 -14.24 18.88 -16.18
CA VAL A 8 -14.58 19.05 -14.76
C VAL A 8 -14.28 20.47 -14.29
N ASP A 9 -13.13 21.03 -14.66
CA ASP A 9 -12.74 22.41 -14.30
C ASP A 9 -13.67 23.45 -14.95
N LEU A 10 -14.09 23.22 -16.20
CA LEU A 10 -15.07 24.08 -16.90
C LEU A 10 -16.45 24.04 -16.22
N LEU A 11 -16.94 22.84 -15.87
CA LEU A 11 -18.21 22.66 -15.15
C LEU A 11 -18.15 23.25 -13.73
N ALA A 12 -17.00 23.13 -13.05
CA ALA A 12 -16.78 23.75 -11.75
C ALA A 12 -16.72 25.28 -11.84
N GLY A 13 -16.13 25.83 -12.90
CA GLY A 13 -16.12 27.27 -13.19
C GLY A 13 -17.51 27.85 -13.43
N LEU A 14 -18.39 27.10 -14.11
CA LEU A 14 -19.80 27.45 -14.31
C LEU A 14 -20.60 27.46 -12.98
N ASN A 15 -20.22 26.62 -12.03
CA ASN A 15 -20.86 26.55 -10.71
C ASN A 15 -20.60 27.83 -9.86
N LYS A 16 -19.59 28.63 -10.21
CA LYS A 16 -19.29 29.93 -9.56
C LYS A 16 -20.39 30.97 -9.76
N HIS A 17 -21.16 30.86 -10.84
CA HIS A 17 -22.23 31.80 -11.19
C HIS A 17 -23.63 31.21 -10.95
N ARG A 18 -23.71 29.98 -10.41
CA ARG A 18 -24.97 29.28 -10.16
C ARG A 18 -25.89 30.03 -9.22
N ASP A 19 -25.36 30.63 -8.16
CA ASP A 19 -26.18 31.41 -7.20
C ASP A 19 -26.73 32.70 -7.83
N LEU A 20 -26.02 33.26 -8.82
CA LEU A 20 -26.44 34.44 -9.57
C LEU A 20 -27.53 34.09 -10.58
N LEU A 21 -27.37 32.96 -11.29
CA LEU A 21 -28.37 32.37 -12.18
C LEU A 21 -29.65 31.94 -11.44
N LEU A 22 -29.51 31.35 -10.25
CA LEU A 22 -30.65 30.95 -9.42
C LEU A 22 -31.38 32.16 -8.84
N LYS A 23 -30.67 33.25 -8.53
CA LYS A 23 -31.30 34.54 -8.14
C LYS A 23 -32.05 35.19 -9.30
N SER A 24 -31.55 35.12 -10.54
CA SER A 24 -32.23 35.71 -11.70
C SER A 24 -33.49 34.94 -12.13
N LEU A 25 -33.58 33.64 -11.82
CA LEU A 25 -34.72 32.80 -12.20
C LEU A 25 -35.96 32.99 -11.31
N GLY A 26 -35.90 33.81 -10.26
CA GLY A 26 -37.08 34.32 -9.54
C GLY A 26 -38.02 33.27 -8.91
N VAL A 27 -37.62 32.00 -8.79
CA VAL A 27 -38.46 30.93 -8.25
C VAL A 27 -38.48 30.99 -6.72
N PRO A 28 -39.57 31.42 -6.08
CA PRO A 28 -39.65 31.52 -4.62
C PRO A 28 -39.59 30.11 -4.01
N GLY A 29 -38.74 29.92 -2.99
CA GLY A 29 -38.64 28.64 -2.25
C GLY A 29 -37.63 27.63 -2.79
N LEU A 30 -37.19 27.73 -4.05
CA LEU A 30 -36.21 26.81 -4.64
C LEU A 30 -34.84 26.87 -3.93
N GLY A 31 -34.45 28.07 -3.47
CA GLY A 31 -33.20 28.27 -2.72
C GLY A 31 -33.17 27.51 -1.38
N PHE A 32 -34.31 27.35 -0.70
CA PHE A 32 -34.41 26.57 0.54
C PHE A 32 -34.30 25.06 0.27
N VAL A 33 -34.95 24.59 -0.79
CA VAL A 33 -34.92 23.17 -1.21
C VAL A 33 -33.51 22.76 -1.65
N ILE A 34 -32.84 23.59 -2.46
CA ILE A 34 -31.45 23.35 -2.89
C ILE A 34 -30.49 23.37 -1.70
N LYS A 35 -30.62 24.35 -0.80
CA LYS A 35 -29.76 24.45 0.40
C LYS A 35 -29.91 23.24 1.33
N ARG A 36 -31.10 22.65 1.41
CA ARG A 36 -31.38 21.44 2.20
C ARG A 36 -30.95 20.15 1.50
N ALA A 37 -31.07 20.07 0.17
CA ALA A 37 -30.56 18.94 -0.62
C ALA A 37 -29.02 18.93 -0.72
N MET A 38 -28.37 20.09 -0.61
CA MET A 38 -26.91 20.26 -0.65
C MET A 38 -26.27 20.44 0.74
N ASP A 39 -26.95 20.07 1.83
CA ASP A 39 -26.38 20.10 3.18
C ASP A 39 -25.33 18.98 3.32
N GLN A 40 -24.10 19.23 2.86
CA GLN A 40 -22.95 18.34 2.99
C GLN A 40 -22.30 18.39 4.39
N LYS A 41 -23.10 18.61 5.44
CA LYS A 41 -22.61 18.57 6.82
C LYS A 41 -22.37 17.13 7.21
N GLY A 42 -21.13 16.67 7.02
CA GLY A 42 -20.67 15.34 7.44
C GLY A 42 -19.71 14.65 6.49
N THR A 43 -19.49 15.20 5.28
CA THR A 43 -18.61 14.55 4.31
C THR A 43 -17.17 15.01 4.48
N VAL A 44 -16.41 14.31 5.32
CA VAL A 44 -14.96 14.47 5.42
C VAL A 44 -14.30 13.61 4.34
N PHE A 45 -13.89 14.23 3.25
CA PHE A 45 -13.03 13.58 2.26
C PHE A 45 -11.57 13.65 2.73
N THR A 46 -11.10 12.59 3.37
CA THR A 46 -9.66 12.42 3.65
C THR A 46 -9.00 11.79 2.42
N TYR A 47 -8.29 12.60 1.64
CA TYR A 47 -7.45 12.10 0.57
C TYR A 47 -6.13 11.59 1.14
N ILE A 48 -5.97 10.28 1.26
CA ILE A 48 -4.66 9.67 1.51
C ILE A 48 -3.86 9.82 0.21
N PRO A 49 -2.73 10.55 0.21
CA PRO A 49 -1.94 10.75 -1.00
C PRO A 49 -1.27 9.44 -1.40
N VAL A 50 -1.90 8.71 -2.31
CA VAL A 50 -1.30 7.55 -2.97
C VAL A 50 -0.14 8.07 -3.82
N ASN A 51 1.09 7.64 -3.51
CA ASN A 51 2.37 8.04 -4.14
C ASN A 51 3.06 9.33 -3.65
N LYS A 52 2.76 9.85 -2.45
CA LYS A 52 3.69 10.79 -1.81
C LYS A 52 4.66 10.05 -0.89
N GLY A 53 5.96 10.26 -1.10
CA GLY A 53 6.97 9.88 -0.11
C GLY A 53 6.70 10.69 1.15
N ILE A 54 6.26 10.01 2.21
CA ILE A 54 6.15 10.61 3.53
C ILE A 54 7.56 10.54 4.11
N GLU A 55 8.10 11.69 4.52
CA GLU A 55 9.27 11.70 5.39
C GLU A 55 8.83 11.06 6.71
N VAL A 56 9.19 9.79 6.85
CA VAL A 56 9.10 9.07 8.12
C VAL A 56 10.39 9.35 8.89
N ASP A 57 10.23 9.69 10.17
CA ASP A 57 11.32 9.95 11.11
C ASP A 57 12.09 8.63 11.38
N GLY A 58 12.90 8.23 10.40
CA GLY A 58 13.68 6.99 10.41
C GLY A 58 12.85 5.72 10.19
N SER A 59 13.51 4.68 9.66
CA SER A 59 12.99 3.32 9.67
C SER A 59 13.41 2.62 10.96
N VAL A 60 12.43 2.17 11.74
CA VAL A 60 12.67 1.31 12.91
C VAL A 60 12.74 -0.15 12.48
N ALA A 61 13.59 -0.94 13.16
CA ALA A 61 13.61 -2.38 12.97
C ALA A 61 12.23 -2.97 13.26
N LEU A 62 11.76 -3.89 12.41
CA LEU A 62 10.46 -4.52 12.61
C LEU A 62 10.53 -5.47 13.83
N PRO A 63 9.68 -5.29 14.85
CA PRO A 63 9.64 -6.22 15.97
C PRO A 63 9.32 -7.64 15.51
N ILE A 64 10.03 -8.63 16.05
CA ILE A 64 9.90 -10.04 15.63
C ILE A 64 8.46 -10.53 15.79
N THR A 65 7.78 -10.15 16.87
CA THR A 65 6.39 -10.53 17.14
C THR A 65 5.42 -10.03 16.05
N ILE A 66 5.69 -8.86 15.46
CA ILE A 66 4.89 -8.31 14.36
C ILE A 66 5.19 -9.05 13.06
N ALA A 67 6.47 -9.37 12.81
CA ALA A 67 6.84 -10.21 11.68
C ALA A 67 6.18 -11.60 11.76
N GLU A 68 6.17 -12.24 12.94
CA GLU A 68 5.47 -13.50 13.18
C GLU A 68 3.97 -13.38 12.92
N ARG A 69 3.33 -12.28 13.34
CA ARG A 69 1.91 -12.06 13.09
C ARG A 69 1.59 -11.93 11.60
N PHE A 70 2.41 -11.20 10.84
CA PHE A 70 2.28 -11.15 9.37
C PHE A 70 2.48 -12.52 8.74
N ILE A 71 3.46 -13.28 9.20
CA ILE A 71 3.66 -14.65 8.75
C ILE A 71 2.44 -15.50 9.08
N GLN A 72 1.80 -15.35 10.24
CA GLN A 72 0.61 -16.14 10.58
C GLN A 72 -0.62 -15.75 9.73
N GLU A 73 -0.79 -14.48 9.38
CA GLU A 73 -1.98 -13.98 8.65
C GLU A 73 -1.89 -14.12 7.13
N ALA A 74 -0.69 -14.24 6.57
CA ALA A 74 -0.52 -14.28 5.12
C ALA A 74 -1.28 -15.44 4.45
N SER A 75 -1.88 -15.20 3.27
CA SER A 75 -2.48 -16.29 2.47
C SER A 75 -1.42 -17.26 1.96
N HIS A 76 -0.30 -16.74 1.45
CA HIS A 76 0.85 -17.51 0.97
C HIS A 76 2.16 -17.04 1.62
N ARG A 77 3.12 -17.95 1.70
CA ARG A 77 4.49 -17.74 2.19
C ARG A 77 5.45 -18.40 1.23
N VAL A 78 6.41 -17.64 0.72
CA VAL A 78 7.44 -18.16 -0.19
C VAL A 78 8.80 -17.65 0.27
N ILE A 79 9.71 -18.57 0.53
CA ILE A 79 11.11 -18.26 0.84
C ILE A 79 11.88 -18.31 -0.47
N LEU A 80 12.61 -17.25 -0.80
CA LEU A 80 13.53 -17.28 -1.93
C LEU A 80 14.66 -18.28 -1.67
N SER A 81 15.06 -19.03 -2.71
CA SER A 81 16.13 -20.02 -2.65
C SER A 81 17.51 -19.39 -2.37
N PHE A 82 17.66 -18.08 -2.63
CA PHE A 82 18.84 -17.29 -2.29
C PHE A 82 18.46 -15.80 -2.12
N CYS A 83 19.37 -15.02 -1.55
CA CYS A 83 19.25 -13.57 -1.46
C CYS A 83 19.89 -12.89 -2.69
N PRO A 84 19.11 -12.31 -3.61
CA PRO A 84 19.66 -11.67 -4.82
C PRO A 84 20.51 -10.44 -4.48
N CYS A 85 20.13 -9.66 -3.47
CA CYS A 85 20.88 -8.48 -3.04
C CYS A 85 22.28 -8.86 -2.52
N ARG A 86 22.38 -9.90 -1.68
CA ARG A 86 23.67 -10.37 -1.15
C ARG A 86 24.56 -10.95 -2.25
N ARG A 87 23.98 -11.72 -3.17
CA ARG A 87 24.73 -12.24 -4.34
C ARG A 87 25.23 -11.11 -5.23
N SER A 88 24.36 -10.18 -5.61
CA SER A 88 24.72 -9.07 -6.50
C SER A 88 25.81 -8.17 -5.91
N MET A 89 25.85 -8.03 -4.58
CA MET A 89 26.84 -7.23 -3.87
C MET A 89 28.05 -8.03 -3.38
N ASN A 90 28.17 -9.32 -3.73
CA ASN A 90 29.22 -10.22 -3.26
C ASN A 90 29.43 -10.17 -1.72
N CYS A 91 28.32 -10.19 -0.97
CA CYS A 91 28.36 -10.12 0.49
C CYS A 91 29.00 -11.39 1.08
N GLY A 92 30.15 -11.23 1.76
CA GLY A 92 30.82 -12.32 2.49
C GLY A 92 30.43 -12.43 3.97
N ASN A 93 29.70 -11.44 4.50
CA ASN A 93 29.39 -11.36 5.94
C ASN A 93 28.14 -12.15 6.35
N TYR A 94 27.23 -12.41 5.41
CA TYR A 94 25.96 -13.07 5.67
C TYR A 94 25.66 -14.10 4.58
N ASP A 95 25.07 -15.23 4.98
CA ASP A 95 24.76 -16.33 4.07
C ASP A 95 23.81 -15.90 2.95
N ALA A 96 24.26 -16.08 1.70
CA ALA A 96 23.47 -15.82 0.51
C ALA A 96 22.33 -16.84 0.33
N GLY A 97 22.35 -17.98 1.01
CA GLY A 97 21.25 -18.95 1.08
C GLY A 97 20.06 -18.47 1.91
N LEU A 98 20.24 -17.46 2.79
CA LEU A 98 19.15 -16.84 3.55
C LEU A 98 18.39 -15.83 2.69
N GLY A 99 17.49 -16.34 1.85
CA GLY A 99 16.60 -15.55 1.00
C GLY A 99 15.49 -14.83 1.77
N CYS A 100 14.89 -13.82 1.11
CA CYS A 100 13.76 -13.08 1.67
C CYS A 100 12.50 -13.93 1.74
N LEU A 101 11.62 -13.62 2.69
CA LEU A 101 10.30 -14.23 2.83
C LEU A 101 9.24 -13.30 2.22
N PHE A 102 8.56 -13.79 1.18
CA PHE A 102 7.44 -13.11 0.54
C PHE A 102 6.12 -13.62 1.12
N LEU A 103 5.18 -12.69 1.32
CA LEU A 103 3.91 -12.94 1.99
C LEU A 103 2.73 -12.45 1.13
N GLY A 104 1.58 -13.13 1.27
CA GLY A 104 0.33 -12.76 0.64
C GLY A 104 0.18 -13.28 -0.79
N GLU A 105 -0.91 -12.89 -1.47
CA GLU A 105 -1.31 -13.53 -2.74
C GLU A 105 -0.25 -13.43 -3.84
N GLY A 106 0.38 -12.26 -3.97
CA GLY A 106 1.45 -12.04 -4.95
C GLY A 106 2.69 -12.91 -4.72
N ALA A 107 2.88 -13.47 -3.52
CA ALA A 107 4.01 -14.38 -3.27
C ALA A 107 3.86 -15.71 -4.03
N ARG A 108 2.64 -16.12 -4.39
CA ARG A 108 2.38 -17.40 -5.07
C ARG A 108 3.11 -17.51 -6.41
N GLU A 109 3.26 -16.41 -7.13
CA GLU A 109 3.94 -16.35 -8.43
C GLU A 109 5.45 -16.60 -8.34
N ILE A 110 6.02 -16.45 -7.15
CA ILE A 110 7.45 -16.63 -6.87
C ILE A 110 7.79 -18.11 -6.64
N ASN A 111 6.79 -18.96 -6.36
CA ASN A 111 6.96 -20.38 -6.07
C ASN A 111 7.31 -21.16 -7.36
N THR A 112 8.57 -21.08 -7.77
CA THR A 112 9.14 -21.85 -8.86
C THR A 112 10.40 -22.56 -8.36
N PRO A 113 10.71 -23.78 -8.84
CA PRO A 113 11.80 -24.60 -8.28
C PRO A 113 13.16 -23.92 -8.21
N THR A 114 13.41 -22.94 -9.08
CA THR A 114 14.68 -22.22 -9.19
C THR A 114 14.72 -20.90 -8.41
N VAL A 115 13.55 -20.31 -8.09
CA VAL A 115 13.48 -18.96 -7.49
C VAL A 115 13.08 -19.01 -6.02
N GLY A 116 12.05 -19.78 -5.67
CA GLY A 116 11.51 -19.78 -4.32
C GLY A 116 10.63 -20.98 -4.01
N LYS A 117 10.56 -21.30 -2.73
CA LYS A 117 9.82 -22.45 -2.18
C LYS A 117 8.65 -21.96 -1.36
N SER A 118 7.44 -22.44 -1.68
CA SER A 118 6.28 -22.26 -0.80
C SER A 118 6.43 -23.08 0.48
N VAL A 119 6.12 -22.44 1.61
CA VAL A 119 6.34 -23.02 2.94
C VAL A 119 5.14 -22.79 3.85
N GLY A 120 5.01 -23.64 4.88
CA GLY A 120 4.02 -23.45 5.94
C GLY A 120 4.39 -22.35 6.94
N VAL A 121 3.46 -22.04 7.85
CA VAL A 121 3.66 -21.03 8.91
C VAL A 121 4.88 -21.35 9.77
N ALA A 122 4.99 -22.59 10.27
CA ALA A 122 6.08 -22.99 11.16
C ALA A 122 7.46 -22.88 10.50
N GLU A 123 7.57 -23.31 9.23
CA GLU A 123 8.82 -23.22 8.47
C GLU A 123 9.19 -21.76 8.17
N ALA A 124 8.21 -20.91 7.87
CA ALA A 124 8.43 -19.47 7.68
C ALA A 124 8.88 -18.76 8.97
N ILE A 125 8.28 -19.09 10.12
CA ILE A 125 8.70 -18.57 11.43
C ILE A 125 10.11 -19.06 11.77
N ALA A 126 10.41 -20.34 11.56
CA ALA A 126 11.76 -20.87 11.76
C ALA A 126 12.78 -20.16 10.87
N HIS A 127 12.43 -19.85 9.62
CA HIS A 127 13.27 -19.07 8.72
C HIS A 127 13.52 -17.64 9.22
N LEU A 128 12.49 -16.95 9.71
CA LEU A 128 12.63 -15.64 10.35
C LEU A 128 13.63 -15.69 11.51
N HIS A 129 13.47 -16.64 12.43
CA HIS A 129 14.37 -16.80 13.58
C HIS A 129 15.79 -17.12 13.17
N ARG A 130 16.00 -18.00 12.17
CA ARG A 130 17.34 -18.26 11.61
C ARG A 130 18.00 -17.00 11.04
N ALA A 131 17.24 -16.16 10.34
CA ALA A 131 17.76 -14.91 9.80
C ALA A 131 18.12 -13.92 10.91
N VAL A 132 17.26 -13.77 11.92
CA VAL A 132 17.54 -12.88 13.07
C VAL A 132 18.76 -13.36 13.86
N ASN A 133 18.83 -14.66 14.13
CA ASN A 133 19.94 -15.26 14.89
C ASN A 133 21.28 -15.19 14.14
N SER A 134 21.27 -15.01 12.81
CA SER A 134 22.47 -14.75 12.02
C SER A 134 22.84 -13.26 11.93
N GLY A 135 22.13 -12.40 12.66
CA GLY A 135 22.38 -10.95 12.74
C GLY A 135 21.62 -10.12 11.71
N LEU A 136 20.69 -10.71 10.95
CA LEU A 136 19.86 -9.95 10.02
C LEU A 136 18.73 -9.22 10.74
N VAL A 137 18.55 -7.95 10.40
CA VAL A 137 17.47 -7.12 10.95
C VAL A 137 16.20 -7.31 10.11
N PRO A 138 15.06 -7.68 10.71
CA PRO A 138 13.80 -7.78 10.00
C PRO A 138 13.33 -6.43 9.48
N VAL A 139 12.93 -6.42 8.21
CA VAL A 139 12.28 -5.29 7.56
C VAL A 139 11.06 -5.79 6.82
N VAL A 140 10.00 -4.99 6.78
CA VAL A 140 8.81 -5.26 5.96
C VAL A 140 8.64 -4.14 4.95
N GLY A 141 8.28 -4.52 3.74
CA GLY A 141 8.02 -3.58 2.66
C GLY A 141 7.20 -4.23 1.56
N LYS A 142 6.64 -3.39 0.70
CA LYS A 142 5.99 -3.84 -0.53
C LYS A 142 6.95 -3.61 -1.68
N VAL A 143 7.36 -4.68 -2.34
CA VAL A 143 8.17 -4.61 -3.55
C VAL A 143 7.26 -4.90 -4.73
N LYS A 144 7.22 -3.98 -5.70
CA LYS A 144 6.69 -4.28 -7.04
C LYS A 144 7.86 -4.66 -7.93
N PHE A 145 7.70 -5.76 -8.66
CA PHE A 145 8.57 -6.15 -9.76
C PHE A 145 7.75 -5.89 -11.04
N ASP A 146 7.63 -4.63 -11.43
CA ASP A 146 7.03 -4.17 -12.70
C ASP A 146 8.07 -3.52 -13.61
#